data_AF-A0AAW9DJ70-F1
#
_entry.id   AF-A0AAW9DJ70-F1
#
_cell.length_a   1.000
_cell.length_b   1.000
_cell.length_c   1.000
_cell.angle_alpha   90.00
_cell.angle_beta   90.00
_cell.angle_gamma   90.00
#
_symmetry.space_group_name_H-M   'P 1'
#
loop_
_entity.id
_entity.type
_entity.pdbx_description
1 polymer ?
#
loop_
_entity_poly.entity_id
_entity_poly.type
_entity_poly.pdbx_seq_one_letter_code
_entity_poly.pdbx_strand_id
1 'polypeptide(L)'
;ALILGISTSIDYFLILFLLFSQAKKPGERRTIYLGQLLASFILILLSSTLSQVANVFLADWILGLLGFVPILLGVRILFENEAETEIPDSKIGLLSIIFISLASGVDNLGIFTPYFTTLSTLETLLTAGLILLETVAICYLAEKFGSLH
;
A
#
# COMPACT_ATOMS: atom_id res chain seq x y z
N ALA A 1 5.89 -7.02 10.65
CA ALA A 1 4.71 -7.19 9.77
C ALA A 1 3.48 -6.47 10.30
N LEU A 2 2.85 -6.91 11.39
CA LEU A 2 1.52 -6.42 11.83
C LEU A 2 1.48 -4.92 12.22
N ILE A 3 2.50 -4.43 12.95
CA ILE A 3 2.59 -3.00 13.30
C ILE A 3 2.86 -2.12 12.07
N LEU A 4 3.75 -2.58 11.17
CA LEU A 4 4.03 -1.88 9.90
C LEU A 4 2.78 -1.80 9.05
N GLY A 5 2.07 -2.92 8.95
CA GLY A 5 0.81 -3.05 8.24
C GLY A 5 -0.26 -2.08 8.74
N ILE A 6 -0.48 -2.02 10.06
CA ILE A 6 -1.47 -1.12 10.64
C ILE A 6 -1.10 0.34 10.34
N SER A 7 0.19 0.68 10.45
CA SER A 7 0.67 2.04 10.18
C SER A 7 0.37 2.48 8.75
N THR A 8 0.64 1.63 7.76
CA THR A 8 0.38 1.97 6.36
C THR A 8 -1.08 1.82 5.97
N SER A 9 -1.83 0.94 6.64
CA SER A 9 -3.25 0.69 6.34
C SER A 9 -4.17 1.86 6.73
N ILE A 10 -3.76 2.71 7.67
CA ILE A 10 -4.54 3.87 8.12
C ILE A 10 -4.71 4.89 7.00
N ASP A 11 -3.68 5.12 6.20
CA ASP A 11 -3.69 6.12 5.13
C ASP A 11 -4.67 5.74 4.00
N TYR A 12 -4.79 4.45 3.71
CA TYR A 12 -5.72 3.93 2.70
C TYR A 12 -7.18 3.90 3.16
N PHE A 13 -7.43 3.89 4.48
CA PHE A 13 -8.77 3.66 5.01
C PHE A 13 -9.77 4.72 4.52
N LEU A 14 -9.38 6.00 4.47
CA LEU A 14 -10.25 7.07 3.98
C LEU A 14 -10.60 6.93 2.49
N ILE A 15 -9.60 6.61 1.66
CA ILE A 15 -9.81 6.42 0.21
C ILE A 15 -10.71 5.21 -0.04
N LEU A 16 -10.45 4.09 0.64
CA LEU A 16 -11.28 2.88 0.56
C LEU A 16 -12.71 3.14 1.05
N PHE A 17 -12.86 3.86 2.15
CA PHE A 17 -14.17 4.26 2.68
C PHE A 17 -14.98 5.05 1.64
N LEU A 18 -14.37 6.05 0.99
CA LEU A 18 -15.03 6.86 -0.05
C LEU A 18 -15.39 6.01 -1.28
N LEU A 19 -14.52 5.09 -1.69
CA LEU A 19 -14.80 4.17 -2.80
C LEU A 19 -15.98 3.24 -2.49
N PHE A 20 -16.03 2.67 -1.27
CA PHE A 20 -17.11 1.79 -0.86
C PHE A 20 -18.44 2.52 -0.63
N SER A 21 -18.42 3.77 -0.16
CA SER A 21 -19.62 4.61 -0.04
C SER A 21 -20.26 4.92 -1.40
N GLN A 22 -19.46 5.03 -2.45
CA GLN A 22 -19.93 5.22 -3.82
C GLN A 22 -20.36 3.91 -4.51
N ALA A 23 -19.97 2.75 -3.98
CA ALA A 23 -20.25 1.43 -4.55
C ALA A 23 -21.68 0.96 -4.25
N LYS A 24 -22.59 1.22 -5.20
CA LYS A 24 -24.02 0.88 -5.07
C LYS A 24 -24.32 -0.56 -5.48
N LYS A 25 -23.47 -1.18 -6.31
CA LYS A 25 -23.68 -2.54 -6.83
C LYS A 25 -22.68 -3.53 -6.23
N PRO A 26 -23.07 -4.81 -6.05
CA PRO A 26 -22.15 -5.84 -5.56
C PRO A 26 -20.96 -6.07 -6.51
N GLY A 27 -21.13 -5.80 -7.82
CA GLY A 27 -20.04 -5.86 -8.79
C GLY A 27 -18.95 -4.83 -8.53
N GLU A 28 -19.32 -3.59 -8.20
CA GLU A 28 -18.39 -2.48 -7.92
C GLU A 28 -17.59 -2.76 -6.64
N ARG A 29 -18.23 -3.31 -5.61
CA ARG A 29 -17.55 -3.74 -4.38
C ARG A 29 -16.48 -4.79 -4.67
N ARG A 30 -16.80 -5.82 -5.45
CA ARG A 30 -15.83 -6.83 -5.88
C ARG A 30 -14.67 -6.20 -6.67
N THR A 31 -14.97 -5.22 -7.52
CA THR A 31 -13.93 -4.48 -8.25
C THR A 31 -12.97 -3.75 -7.30
N ILE A 32 -13.48 -3.15 -6.22
CA ILE A 32 -12.64 -2.51 -5.19
C ILE A 32 -11.71 -3.52 -4.52
N TYR A 33 -12.24 -4.65 -4.04
CA TYR A 33 -11.42 -5.71 -3.42
C TYR A 33 -10.33 -6.22 -4.38
N LEU A 34 -10.70 -6.52 -5.63
CA LEU A 34 -9.75 -7.03 -6.62
C LEU A 34 -8.68 -5.99 -6.98
N GLY A 35 -9.07 -4.72 -7.13
CA GLY A 35 -8.14 -3.64 -7.42
C GLY A 35 -7.14 -3.44 -6.29
N GLN A 36 -7.61 -3.45 -5.04
CA GLN A 36 -6.74 -3.28 -3.88
C GLN A 36 -5.78 -4.47 -3.70
N LEU A 37 -6.26 -5.71 -3.90
CA LEU A 37 -5.42 -6.90 -3.85
C LEU A 37 -4.35 -6.88 -4.94
N LEU A 38 -4.70 -6.52 -6.18
CA LEU A 38 -3.75 -6.41 -7.29
C LEU A 38 -2.71 -5.32 -7.04
N ALA A 39 -3.13 -4.13 -6.59
CA ALA A 39 -2.22 -3.05 -6.26
C ALA A 39 -1.23 -3.44 -5.17
N SER A 40 -1.72 -4.04 -4.08
CA SER A 40 -0.87 -4.50 -2.96
C SER A 40 0.11 -5.57 -3.41
N PHE A 41 -0.33 -6.50 -4.24
CA PHE A 41 0.54 -7.51 -4.82
C PHE A 41 1.64 -6.91 -5.70
N ILE A 42 1.31 -5.91 -6.53
CA ILE A 42 2.29 -5.19 -7.36
C ILE A 42 3.32 -4.46 -6.48
N LEU A 43 2.89 -3.77 -5.41
CA LEU A 43 3.80 -3.08 -4.49
C LEU A 43 4.73 -4.04 -3.76
N ILE A 44 4.22 -5.20 -3.33
CA ILE A 44 5.03 -6.25 -2.70
C ILE A 44 6.07 -6.78 -3.69
N LEU A 45 5.66 -7.08 -4.93
CA LEU A 45 6.59 -7.55 -5.97
C LEU A 45 7.67 -6.51 -6.25
N LEU A 46 7.28 -5.25 -6.42
CA LEU A 46 8.22 -4.16 -6.70
C LEU A 46 9.19 -3.93 -5.54
N SER A 47 8.70 -3.96 -4.29
CA SER A 47 9.56 -3.84 -3.10
C SER A 47 10.51 -5.02 -2.98
N SER A 48 10.06 -6.24 -3.31
CA SER A 48 10.87 -7.46 -3.25
C SER A 48 11.96 -7.47 -4.33
N THR A 49 11.65 -7.04 -5.56
CA THR A 49 12.66 -6.91 -6.62
C THR A 49 13.67 -5.81 -6.30
N LEU A 50 13.22 -4.65 -5.79
CA LEU A 50 14.10 -3.58 -5.32
C LEU A 50 14.99 -4.04 -4.16
N SER A 51 14.47 -4.86 -3.25
CA SER A 51 15.24 -5.44 -2.14
C SER A 51 16.38 -6.33 -2.66
N GLN A 52 16.13 -7.20 -3.64
CA GLN A 52 17.18 -8.03 -4.24
C GLN A 52 18.26 -7.21 -4.91
N VAL A 53 17.88 -6.15 -5.63
CA VAL A 53 18.83 -5.19 -6.23
C VAL A 53 19.63 -4.51 -5.10
N ALA A 54 18.96 -4.01 -4.06
CA ALA A 54 19.61 -3.36 -2.94
C ALA A 54 20.65 -4.27 -2.26
N ASN A 55 20.32 -5.53 -1.99
CA ASN A 55 21.23 -6.51 -1.39
C ASN A 55 22.49 -6.81 -2.23
N VAL A 56 22.43 -6.67 -3.55
CA VAL A 56 23.59 -6.91 -4.43
C VAL A 56 24.49 -5.69 -4.54
N PHE A 57 23.93 -4.48 -4.49
CA PHE A 57 24.66 -3.24 -4.77
C PHE A 57 25.02 -2.41 -3.54
N LEU A 58 24.35 -2.60 -2.40
CA LEU A 58 24.58 -1.82 -1.19
C LEU A 58 25.41 -2.63 -0.18
N ALA A 59 26.52 -2.06 0.25
CA ALA A 59 27.25 -2.57 1.41
C ALA A 59 26.38 -2.45 2.68
N ASP A 60 26.58 -3.34 3.67
CA ASP A 60 25.73 -3.46 4.87
C ASP A 60 25.47 -2.14 5.63
N TRP A 61 26.41 -1.20 5.57
CA TRP A 61 26.26 0.13 6.17
C TRP A 61 25.25 1.04 5.45
N ILE A 62 25.09 0.87 4.12
CA ILE A 62 24.11 1.60 3.29
C ILE A 62 22.70 1.02 3.50
N LEU A 63 22.60 -0.29 3.73
CA LEU A 63 21.33 -0.94 4.09
C LEU A 63 20.79 -0.41 5.42
N GLY A 64 21.66 -0.22 6.42
CA GLY A 64 21.29 0.45 7.69
C GLY A 64 20.86 1.91 7.52
N LEU A 65 21.43 2.62 6.54
CA LEU A 65 21.04 3.99 6.18
C LEU A 65 19.70 4.07 5.43
N LEU A 66 19.25 2.96 4.83
CA LEU A 66 17.99 2.93 4.08
C LEU A 66 16.77 3.16 4.99
N GLY A 67 16.89 2.89 6.30
CA GLY A 67 15.89 3.27 7.30
C GLY A 67 15.72 4.79 7.50
N PHE A 68 16.70 5.60 7.09
CA PHE A 68 16.57 7.07 7.09
C PHE A 68 15.81 7.59 5.86
N VAL A 69 15.68 6.81 4.79
CA VAL A 69 14.90 7.18 3.59
C VAL A 69 13.43 7.43 3.93
N PRO A 70 12.70 6.52 4.61
CA PRO A 70 11.31 6.79 5.00
C PRO A 70 11.19 7.97 5.99
N ILE A 71 12.19 8.22 6.84
CA ILE A 71 12.20 9.38 7.74
C ILE A 71 12.33 10.70 6.93
N LEU A 72 13.26 10.76 5.99
CA LEU A 72 13.46 11.93 5.12
C LEU A 72 12.24 12.20 4.24
N LEU A 73 11.63 11.16 3.68
CA LEU A 73 10.39 11.28 2.91
C LEU A 73 9.23 11.77 3.77
N GLY A 74 9.05 11.22 4.98
CA GLY A 74 8.01 11.67 5.91
C GLY A 74 8.18 13.15 6.30
N VAL A 75 9.41 13.59 6.58
CA VAL A 75 9.71 15.01 6.87
C VAL A 75 9.46 15.89 5.64
N ARG A 76 9.78 15.43 4.43
CA ARG A 76 9.50 16.21 3.21
C ARG A 76 8.01 16.44 3.01
N ILE A 77 7.18 15.42 3.23
CA ILE A 77 5.72 15.49 3.10
C ILE A 77 5.13 16.52 4.09
N LEU A 78 5.69 16.63 5.31
CA LEU A 78 5.31 17.66 6.28
C LEU A 78 5.49 19.11 5.79
N PHE A 79 6.33 19.33 4.76
CA PHE A 79 6.61 20.65 4.20
C PHE A 79 6.09 20.84 2.76
N GLU A 80 5.50 19.80 2.16
CA GLU A 80 4.96 19.86 0.80
C GLU A 80 3.47 20.23 0.91
N ASN A 81 3.08 21.41 0.40
CA ASN A 81 1.68 21.84 0.41
C ASN A 81 0.85 20.80 -0.36
N GLU A 82 -0.21 20.31 0.28
CA GLU A 82 -1.16 19.34 -0.28
C GLU A 82 -1.60 19.80 -1.68
N ALA A 83 -1.02 19.19 -2.72
CA ALA A 83 -1.61 19.27 -4.04
C ALA A 83 -2.91 18.47 -3.92
N GLU A 84 -4.05 19.16 -3.96
CA GLU A 84 -5.37 18.55 -4.01
C GLU A 84 -5.35 17.50 -5.12
N THR A 85 -5.27 16.22 -4.73
CA THR A 85 -5.43 15.11 -5.65
C THR A 85 -6.89 15.10 -6.04
N GLU A 86 -7.20 15.73 -7.18
CA GLU A 86 -8.49 15.59 -7.83
C GLU A 86 -8.74 14.09 -8.04
N ILE A 87 -9.60 13.50 -7.21
CA ILE A 87 -10.06 12.13 -7.39
C ILE A 87 -10.78 12.14 -8.74
N PRO A 88 -10.27 11.44 -9.77
CA PRO A 88 -10.90 11.44 -11.08
C PRO A 88 -12.34 11.00 -10.90
N ASP A 89 -13.27 11.75 -11.50
CA ASP A 89 -14.71 11.45 -11.55
C ASP A 89 -14.92 10.17 -12.36
N SER A 90 -14.55 9.05 -11.74
CA SER A 90 -14.32 7.79 -12.41
C SER A 90 -15.35 6.81 -11.90
N LYS A 91 -16.12 6.28 -12.85
CA LYS A 91 -16.85 5.02 -12.64
C LYS A 91 -15.90 4.04 -11.94
N ILE A 92 -16.39 3.38 -10.90
CA ILE A 92 -15.65 2.38 -10.13
C ILE A 92 -15.16 1.28 -11.08
N GLY A 93 -13.94 1.45 -11.56
CA GLY A 93 -13.30 0.64 -12.58
C GLY A 93 -12.02 0.04 -12.01
N LEU A 94 -11.75 -1.22 -12.38
CA LEU A 94 -10.64 -1.99 -11.83
C LEU A 94 -9.29 -1.25 -11.98
N LEU A 95 -9.04 -0.68 -13.15
CA LEU A 95 -7.80 0.05 -13.42
C LEU A 95 -7.70 1.33 -12.59
N SER A 96 -8.80 2.10 -12.47
CA SER A 96 -8.81 3.31 -11.64
C SER A 96 -8.46 3.00 -10.19
N ILE A 97 -9.04 1.93 -9.64
CA ILE A 97 -8.73 1.49 -8.28
C ILE A 97 -7.26 1.09 -8.17
N ILE A 98 -6.74 0.27 -9.08
CA ILE A 98 -5.32 -0.10 -9.07
C ILE A 98 -4.42 1.14 -9.11
N PHE A 99 -4.71 2.10 -10.00
CA PHE A 99 -3.92 3.33 -10.12
C PHE A 99 -3.96 4.17 -8.85
N ILE A 100 -5.14 4.44 -8.29
CA ILE A 100 -5.30 5.21 -7.06
C ILE A 100 -4.56 4.51 -5.91
N SER A 101 -4.72 3.20 -5.77
CA SER A 101 -4.08 2.41 -4.73
C SER A 101 -2.56 2.33 -4.89
N LEU A 102 -2.03 2.29 -6.13
CA LEU A 102 -0.59 2.35 -6.39
C LEU A 102 -0.02 3.73 -6.13
N ALA A 103 -0.71 4.78 -6.58
CA ALA A 103 -0.28 6.18 -6.38
C ALA A 103 -0.23 6.54 -4.90
N SER A 104 -1.26 6.13 -4.15
CA SER A 104 -1.30 6.27 -2.69
C SER A 104 -0.35 5.28 -1.98
N GLY A 105 0.03 4.22 -2.69
CA GLY A 105 0.77 3.04 -2.23
C GLY A 105 2.28 3.15 -2.28
N VAL A 106 2.79 4.19 -2.95
CA VAL A 106 4.18 4.25 -3.39
C VAL A 106 5.16 4.53 -2.24
N ASP A 107 4.69 5.21 -1.20
CA ASP A 107 5.39 5.44 0.05
C ASP A 107 5.72 4.13 0.79
N ASN A 108 4.87 3.11 0.67
CA ASN A 108 5.14 1.76 1.21
C ASN A 108 6.39 1.12 0.64
N LEU A 109 6.83 1.50 -0.57
CA LEU A 109 8.07 0.98 -1.14
C LEU A 109 9.27 1.36 -0.26
N GLY A 110 9.27 2.56 0.31
CA GLY A 110 10.33 3.04 1.21
C GLY A 110 10.41 2.26 2.53
N ILE A 111 9.33 1.59 2.93
CA ILE A 111 9.24 0.78 4.15
C ILE A 111 9.49 -0.69 3.84
N PHE A 112 8.80 -1.23 2.83
CA PHE A 112 8.86 -2.64 2.47
C PHE A 112 10.20 -3.04 1.85
N THR A 113 10.81 -2.17 1.03
CA THR A 113 12.10 -2.46 0.38
C THR A 113 13.21 -2.73 1.41
N PRO A 114 13.54 -1.82 2.36
CA PRO A 114 14.53 -2.12 3.39
C PRO A 114 14.10 -3.28 4.28
N TYR A 115 12.81 -3.42 4.62
CA TYR A 115 12.35 -4.52 5.45
C TYR A 115 12.60 -5.88 4.79
N PHE A 116 12.30 -6.03 3.50
CA PHE A 116 12.53 -7.26 2.75
C PHE A 116 14.02 -7.61 2.57
N THR A 117 14.95 -6.66 2.67
CA THR A 117 16.39 -6.98 2.63
C THR A 117 16.82 -7.83 3.83
N THR A 118 16.09 -7.71 4.95
CA THR A 118 16.40 -8.39 6.22
C THR A 118 15.76 -9.77 6.35
N LEU A 119 14.91 -10.17 5.39
CA LEU A 119 14.12 -11.40 5.47
C LEU A 119 14.68 -12.49 4.56
N SER A 120 14.55 -13.74 4.99
CA SER A 120 14.68 -14.90 4.10
C SER A 120 13.52 -14.98 3.10
N THR A 121 13.65 -15.82 2.08
CA THR A 121 12.59 -16.05 1.09
C THR A 121 11.28 -16.51 1.73
N LEU A 122 11.36 -17.42 2.71
CA LEU A 122 10.17 -17.92 3.40
C LEU A 122 9.50 -16.81 4.23
N GLU A 123 10.29 -16.03 4.96
CA GLU A 123 9.78 -14.90 5.75
C GLU A 123 9.17 -13.80 4.87
N THR A 124 9.73 -13.58 3.67
CA THR A 124 9.18 -12.66 2.68
C THR A 124 7.82 -13.15 2.18
N LEU A 125 7.68 -14.44 1.87
CA LEU A 125 6.40 -15.03 1.46
C LEU A 125 5.34 -14.97 2.57
N LEU A 126 5.73 -15.26 3.82
CA LEU A 126 4.83 -15.14 4.97
C LEU A 126 4.41 -13.70 5.19
N THR A 127 5.33 -12.75 5.09
CA THR A 127 5.03 -11.32 5.21
C THR A 127 4.10 -10.85 4.09
N ALA A 128 4.34 -11.26 2.84
CA ALA A 128 3.47 -10.95 1.71
C ALA A 128 2.05 -11.49 1.94
N GLY A 129 1.92 -12.72 2.43
CA GLY A 129 0.62 -13.30 2.79
C GLY A 129 -0.10 -12.51 3.88
N LEU A 130 0.62 -12.04 4.90
CA LEU A 130 0.06 -11.19 5.95
C LEU A 130 -0.41 -9.83 5.43
N ILE A 131 0.37 -9.16 4.59
CA ILE A 131 -0.01 -7.87 3.97
C ILE A 131 -1.26 -8.04 3.10
N LEU A 132 -1.35 -9.12 2.33
CA LEU A 132 -2.55 -9.39 1.51
C LEU A 132 -3.77 -9.71 2.38
N LEU A 133 -3.61 -10.44 3.48
CA LEU A 133 -4.70 -10.73 4.41
C LEU A 133 -5.19 -9.46 5.10
N GLU A 134 -4.26 -8.59 5.51
CA GLU A 134 -4.56 -7.27 6.05
C GLU A 134 -5.28 -6.39 5.03
N THR A 135 -4.86 -6.44 3.77
CA THR A 135 -5.54 -5.75 2.66
C THR A 135 -7.02 -6.15 2.55
N VAL A 136 -7.33 -7.44 2.72
CA VAL A 136 -8.71 -7.91 2.76
C VAL A 136 -9.44 -7.41 4.01
N ALA A 137 -8.77 -7.42 5.17
CA ALA A 137 -9.36 -6.97 6.42
C ALA A 137 -9.70 -5.46 6.40
N ILE A 138 -8.80 -4.62 5.88
CA ILE A 138 -9.03 -3.16 5.77
C ILE A 138 -10.15 -2.87 4.75
N CYS A 139 -10.21 -3.60 3.63
CA CYS A 139 -11.32 -3.50 2.68
C CYS A 139 -12.65 -3.84 3.33
N TYR A 140 -12.70 -4.91 4.14
CA TYR A 140 -13.91 -5.32 4.86
C TYR A 140 -14.36 -4.26 5.87
N LEU A 141 -13.43 -3.70 6.64
CA LEU A 141 -13.74 -2.61 7.57
C LEU A 141 -14.28 -1.39 6.80
N ALA A 142 -13.58 -0.95 5.75
CA ALA A 142 -13.99 0.18 4.94
C ALA A 142 -15.37 -0.03 4.28
N GLU A 143 -15.66 -1.24 3.77
CA GLU A 143 -16.99 -1.58 3.24
C GLU A 143 -18.08 -1.46 4.32
N LYS A 144 -17.81 -2.00 5.51
CA LYS A 144 -18.77 -1.98 6.63
C LYS A 144 -19.07 -0.55 7.08
N PHE A 145 -18.06 0.31 7.15
CA PHE A 145 -18.25 1.72 7.51
C PHE A 145 -18.86 2.54 6.37
N GLY A 146 -18.42 2.32 5.13
CA GLY A 146 -18.92 3.05 3.95
C GLY A 146 -20.36 2.71 3.57
N SER A 147 -20.89 1.56 4.00
CA SER A 147 -22.28 1.14 3.75
C SER A 147 -23.28 1.57 4.85
N LEU A 148 -22.81 2.26 5.89
CA LEU A 148 -23.65 2.81 6.98
C LEU A 148 -24.24 4.20 6.65
N HIS A 149 -24.02 4.73 5.45
CA HIS A 149 -24.61 5.96 4.90
C HIS A 149 -25.09 5.70 3.47
#